data_AF-A0AAE0D7A6-F1
#
_entry.id   AF-A0AAE0D7A6-F1
#
_cell.length_a   1.000
_cell.length_b   1.000
_cell.length_c   1.000
_cell.angle_alpha   90.00
_cell.angle_beta   90.00
_cell.angle_gamma   90.00
#
_symmetry.space_group_name_H-M   'P 1'
#
loop_
_entity.id
_entity.type
_entity.pdbx_description
1 polymer ?
#
loop_
_entity_poly.entity_id
_entity_poly.type
_entity_poly.pdbx_seq_one_letter_code
_entity_poly.pdbx_strand_id
1 'polypeptide(L)'
;MVSVNLNLILVSCAAAAAVAAPVNDGSAPVLVPRAEVSVFMCTDRGFKGDCMNDIIQTGSCDNVRSEFIDRISSIRNNDRDRNTCTWYRERECRGDTYRNQDDSNLGDGNGRFNDAIRSYECRRK
;
A
#
# COMPACT_ATOMS: atom_id res chain seq x y z
N MET A 1 54.95 16.79 -68.29
CA MET A 1 54.43 18.18 -68.28
C MET A 1 53.55 18.35 -67.06
N VAL A 2 53.73 19.51 -66.42
CA VAL A 2 53.26 19.96 -65.11
C VAL A 2 51.73 20.03 -65.01
N SER A 3 51.18 19.72 -63.83
CA SER A 3 50.34 20.67 -63.07
C SER A 3 50.03 20.16 -61.67
N VAL A 4 50.73 20.76 -60.71
CA VAL A 4 50.36 20.88 -59.30
C VAL A 4 49.12 21.77 -59.22
N ASN A 5 48.12 21.41 -58.43
CA ASN A 5 47.15 22.38 -57.94
C ASN A 5 46.94 22.25 -56.43
N LEU A 6 47.40 23.33 -55.80
CA LEU A 6 47.28 23.79 -54.43
C LEU A 6 45.80 24.07 -54.05
N ASN A 7 45.53 24.18 -52.74
CA ASN A 7 44.34 24.71 -52.04
C ASN A 7 43.46 23.62 -51.41
N LEU A 8 42.99 23.69 -50.16
CA LEU A 8 42.99 24.74 -49.14
C LEU A 8 42.80 24.03 -47.78
N ILE A 9 43.47 24.52 -46.73
CA ILE A 9 43.34 24.04 -45.36
C ILE A 9 41.96 24.45 -44.81
N LEU A 10 41.18 23.51 -44.28
CA LEU A 10 40.07 23.79 -43.37
C LEU A 10 40.35 23.12 -42.03
N VAL A 11 40.91 23.90 -41.09
CA VAL A 11 40.96 23.54 -39.68
C VAL A 11 39.53 23.62 -39.14
N SER A 12 38.87 22.49 -39.06
CA SER A 12 37.59 22.37 -38.38
C SER A 12 37.83 22.31 -36.87
N CYS A 13 37.54 23.41 -36.16
CA CYS A 13 37.40 23.41 -34.70
C CYS A 13 36.26 22.45 -34.32
N ALA A 14 36.61 21.26 -33.84
CA ALA A 14 35.65 20.38 -33.20
C ALA A 14 35.23 21.01 -31.87
N ALA A 15 34.04 21.61 -31.83
CA ALA A 15 33.42 22.03 -30.58
C ALA A 15 33.16 20.78 -29.73
N ALA A 16 33.83 20.68 -28.58
CA ALA A 16 33.54 19.64 -27.61
C ALA A 16 32.14 19.87 -27.04
N ALA A 17 31.19 19.02 -27.41
CA ALA A 17 29.90 18.96 -26.75
C ALA A 17 30.11 18.43 -25.33
N ALA A 18 30.02 19.31 -24.33
CA ALA A 18 29.92 18.91 -22.93
C ALA A 18 28.59 18.18 -22.75
N VAL A 19 28.62 16.85 -22.71
CA VAL A 19 27.49 16.04 -22.25
C VAL A 19 27.30 16.29 -20.77
N ALA A 20 26.32 17.11 -20.41
CA ALA A 20 25.83 17.20 -19.04
C ALA A 20 25.27 15.83 -18.67
N ALA A 21 25.95 15.13 -17.75
CA ALA A 21 25.40 13.91 -17.17
C ALA A 21 24.13 14.27 -16.39
N PRO A 22 23.04 13.50 -16.51
CA PRO A 22 21.90 13.69 -15.64
C PRO A 22 22.36 13.45 -14.20
N VAL A 23 22.22 14.47 -13.36
CA VAL A 23 22.33 14.33 -11.90
C VAL A 23 21.22 13.39 -11.46
N ASN A 24 21.58 12.13 -11.24
CA ASN A 24 20.69 11.15 -10.68
C ASN A 24 20.61 11.45 -9.17
N ASP A 25 19.72 12.35 -8.76
CA ASP A 25 19.29 12.48 -7.37
C ASP A 25 18.47 11.24 -7.01
N GLY A 26 19.18 10.11 -6.93
CA GLY A 26 18.67 8.81 -6.57
C GLY A 26 18.38 8.77 -5.08
N SER A 27 17.26 9.38 -4.67
CA SER A 27 16.55 8.91 -3.49
C SER A 27 16.00 7.52 -3.83
N ALA A 28 16.82 6.49 -3.66
CA ALA A 28 16.36 5.11 -3.75
C ALA A 28 15.13 4.96 -2.84
N PRO A 29 14.03 4.35 -3.30
CA PRO A 29 12.87 4.14 -2.45
C PRO A 29 13.32 3.29 -1.26
N VAL A 30 13.17 3.84 -0.04
CA VAL A 30 13.42 3.09 1.19
C VAL A 30 12.45 1.91 1.18
N LEU A 31 12.98 0.71 0.94
CA LEU A 31 12.20 -0.52 1.00
C LEU A 31 11.85 -0.76 2.46
N VAL A 32 10.70 -0.27 2.91
CA VAL A 32 10.16 -0.63 4.22
C VAL A 32 9.75 -2.10 4.11
N PRO A 33 10.39 -3.03 4.87
CA PRO A 33 10.05 -4.44 4.76
C PRO A 33 8.59 -4.64 5.16
N ARG A 34 7.86 -5.53 4.51
CA ARG A 34 6.50 -5.87 4.97
C ARG A 34 6.58 -6.63 6.31
N ALA A 35 5.64 -6.39 7.21
CA ALA A 35 5.48 -7.15 8.46
C ALA A 35 4.19 -7.98 8.39
N GLU A 36 4.22 -9.12 9.05
CA GLU A 36 3.00 -9.87 9.36
C GLU A 36 2.17 -9.14 10.43
N VAL A 37 0.85 -9.14 10.23
CA VAL A 37 -0.14 -8.56 11.13
C VAL A 37 -1.25 -9.55 11.34
N SER A 38 -1.61 -9.80 12.60
CA SER A 38 -2.71 -10.65 13.01
C SER A 38 -3.99 -9.81 13.18
N VAL A 39 -4.98 -10.10 12.34
CA VAL A 39 -6.29 -9.46 12.31
C VAL A 39 -7.35 -10.45 12.75
N PHE A 40 -8.08 -10.13 13.81
CA PHE A 40 -9.15 -10.96 14.35
C PHE A 40 -10.51 -10.34 14.04
N MET A 41 -11.46 -11.14 13.56
CA MET A 41 -12.82 -10.70 13.28
C MET A 41 -13.82 -11.80 13.60
N CYS A 42 -15.00 -11.40 14.06
CA CYS A 42 -16.08 -12.32 14.38
C CYS A 42 -17.44 -11.84 13.84
N THR A 43 -18.34 -12.80 13.62
CA THR A 43 -19.68 -12.52 13.10
C THR A 43 -20.58 -11.83 14.10
N ASP A 44 -20.35 -12.04 15.40
CA ASP A 44 -21.18 -11.46 16.44
C ASP A 44 -20.40 -10.43 17.25
N ARG A 45 -21.15 -9.53 17.88
CA ARG A 45 -20.61 -8.60 18.87
C ARG A 45 -20.00 -9.32 20.07
N GLY A 46 -19.08 -8.66 20.74
CA GLY A 46 -18.39 -9.16 21.92
C GLY A 46 -17.38 -10.25 21.60
N PHE A 47 -16.88 -10.31 20.36
CA PHE A 47 -15.92 -11.32 19.89
C PHE A 47 -16.47 -12.76 19.99
N LYS A 48 -17.67 -12.97 19.45
CA LYS A 48 -18.42 -14.24 19.52
C LYS A 48 -18.92 -14.67 18.14
N GLY A 49 -19.50 -15.87 18.08
CA GLY A 49 -20.00 -16.47 16.85
C GLY A 49 -18.88 -17.17 16.10
N ASP A 50 -18.94 -17.14 14.77
CA ASP A 50 -17.84 -17.60 13.94
C ASP A 50 -16.74 -16.54 13.98
N CYS A 51 -15.50 -16.95 14.22
CA CYS A 51 -14.35 -16.05 14.29
C CYS A 51 -13.20 -16.55 13.42
N MET A 52 -12.46 -15.62 12.82
CA MET A 52 -11.21 -15.92 12.14
C MET A 52 -10.08 -15.01 12.62
N ASN A 53 -8.88 -15.59 12.66
CA ASN A 53 -7.64 -14.84 12.78
C ASN A 53 -6.90 -14.94 11.44
N ASP A 54 -6.72 -13.80 10.77
CA ASP A 54 -6.05 -13.71 9.49
C ASP A 54 -4.68 -13.08 9.66
N ILE A 55 -3.67 -13.69 9.03
CA ILE A 55 -2.30 -13.20 9.03
C ILE A 55 -2.04 -12.56 7.67
N ILE A 56 -1.88 -11.24 7.65
CA ILE A 56 -1.67 -10.47 6.43
C ILE A 56 -0.33 -9.74 6.45
N GLN A 57 0.08 -9.23 5.29
CA GLN A 57 1.31 -8.46 5.14
C GLN A 57 1.01 -6.97 5.08
N THR A 58 1.72 -6.15 5.86
CA THR A 58 1.55 -4.69 5.83
C THR A 58 1.75 -4.12 4.42
N GLY A 59 0.95 -3.10 4.06
CA GLY A 59 1.00 -2.46 2.74
C GLY A 59 0.39 -3.30 1.62
N SER A 60 -0.34 -4.36 1.97
CA SER A 60 -1.17 -5.14 1.05
C SER A 60 -2.64 -4.94 1.42
N CYS A 61 -3.51 -4.95 0.42
CA CYS A 61 -4.95 -4.95 0.63
C CYS A 61 -5.47 -6.38 0.60
N ASP A 62 -6.26 -6.74 1.61
CA ASP A 62 -6.85 -8.06 1.74
C ASP A 62 -8.37 -7.94 1.70
N ASN A 63 -9.01 -8.74 0.83
CA ASN A 63 -10.46 -8.85 0.80
C ASN A 63 -10.93 -9.79 1.91
N VAL A 64 -12.07 -9.45 2.52
CA VAL A 64 -12.73 -10.35 3.47
C VAL A 64 -13.10 -11.65 2.75
N ARG A 65 -12.89 -12.77 3.44
CA ARG A 65 -13.25 -14.10 2.93
C ARG A 65 -14.77 -14.23 2.79
N SER A 66 -15.22 -14.99 1.79
CA SER A 66 -16.64 -15.10 1.41
C SER A 66 -17.58 -15.45 2.56
N GLU A 67 -17.11 -16.25 3.52
CA GLU A 67 -17.86 -16.73 4.66
C GLU A 67 -18.09 -15.67 5.77
N PHE A 68 -17.30 -14.59 5.76
CA PHE A 68 -17.41 -13.45 6.69
C PHE A 68 -17.92 -12.17 6.03
N ILE A 69 -17.91 -12.08 4.71
CA ILE A 69 -18.52 -10.97 3.96
C ILE A 69 -19.97 -10.79 4.42
N ASP A 70 -20.39 -9.53 4.63
CA ASP A 70 -21.74 -9.16 5.08
C ASP A 70 -22.12 -9.66 6.49
N ARG A 71 -21.16 -10.07 7.32
CA ARG A 71 -21.46 -10.68 8.64
C ARG A 71 -20.61 -10.18 9.81
N ILE A 72 -19.57 -9.37 9.59
CA ILE A 72 -18.63 -8.99 10.64
C ILE A 72 -19.26 -7.96 11.59
N SER A 73 -19.32 -8.29 12.89
CA SER A 73 -19.86 -7.42 13.95
C SER A 73 -18.84 -7.05 15.04
N SER A 74 -17.66 -7.68 15.04
CA SER A 74 -16.54 -7.26 15.89
C SER A 74 -15.18 -7.50 15.23
N ILE A 75 -14.22 -6.62 15.53
CA ILE A 75 -12.89 -6.59 14.91
C ILE A 75 -11.81 -6.27 15.94
N ARG A 76 -10.60 -6.79 15.71
CA ARG A 76 -9.41 -6.41 16.46
C ARG A 76 -8.16 -6.59 15.62
N ASN A 77 -7.33 -5.55 15.56
CA ASN A 77 -5.93 -5.68 15.19
C ASN A 77 -5.16 -6.18 16.43
N ASN A 78 -4.72 -7.44 16.41
CA ASN A 78 -4.01 -8.03 17.54
C ASN A 78 -2.61 -7.40 17.72
N ASP A 79 -2.03 -6.82 16.66
CA ASP A 79 -0.74 -6.13 16.65
C ASP A 79 -0.87 -4.59 16.69
N ARG A 80 -1.98 -4.08 17.24
CA ARG A 80 -2.31 -2.64 17.28
C ARG A 80 -1.28 -1.75 17.95
N ASP A 81 -0.32 -2.27 18.70
CA ASP A 81 0.76 -1.47 19.28
C ASP A 81 1.78 -1.03 18.23
N ARG A 82 2.02 -1.88 17.21
CA ARG A 82 3.04 -1.66 16.16
C ARG A 82 2.46 -1.28 14.81
N ASN A 83 1.21 -1.64 14.56
CA ASN A 83 0.55 -1.46 13.27
C ASN A 83 -0.80 -0.75 13.44
N THR A 84 -1.31 -0.19 12.36
CA THR A 84 -2.66 0.35 12.26
C THR A 84 -3.36 -0.25 11.04
N CYS A 85 -4.60 -0.68 11.22
CA CYS A 85 -5.44 -1.22 10.15
C CYS A 85 -6.54 -0.23 9.76
N THR A 86 -6.80 -0.13 8.46
CA THR A 86 -7.96 0.58 7.91
C THR A 86 -8.91 -0.47 7.34
N TRP A 87 -10.18 -0.35 7.72
CA TRP A 87 -11.26 -1.23 7.28
C TRP A 87 -12.11 -0.50 6.24
N TYR A 88 -12.51 -1.20 5.20
CA TYR A 88 -13.14 -0.63 4.02
C TYR A 88 -14.48 -1.30 3.75
N ARG A 89 -15.45 -0.51 3.28
CA ARG A 89 -16.78 -1.01 2.92
C ARG A 89 -16.86 -1.69 1.57
N GLU A 90 -15.90 -1.44 0.71
CA GLU A 90 -15.82 -2.07 -0.59
C GLU A 90 -14.65 -3.04 -0.64
N ARG A 91 -14.60 -3.84 -1.70
CA ARG A 91 -13.44 -4.68 -2.01
C ARG A 91 -12.27 -3.82 -2.45
N GLU A 92 -11.08 -4.41 -2.44
CA GLU A 92 -9.85 -3.78 -2.94
C GLU A 92 -9.49 -2.45 -2.23
N CYS A 93 -9.84 -2.32 -0.95
CA CYS A 93 -9.53 -1.20 -0.07
C CYS A 93 -10.08 0.14 -0.59
N ARG A 94 -11.36 0.14 -0.94
CA ARG A 94 -12.10 1.30 -1.47
C ARG A 94 -13.30 1.69 -0.61
N GLY A 95 -13.87 2.85 -0.94
CA GLY A 95 -15.07 3.38 -0.29
C GLY A 95 -14.81 3.94 1.10
N ASP A 96 -15.87 3.99 1.91
CA ASP A 96 -15.82 4.49 3.29
C ASP A 96 -14.80 3.71 4.13
N THR A 97 -14.13 4.43 5.05
CA THR A 97 -13.09 3.85 5.91
C THR A 97 -13.44 3.90 7.39
N TYR A 98 -13.03 2.88 8.13
CA TYR A 98 -13.03 2.84 9.59
C TYR A 98 -11.62 2.55 10.10
N ARG A 99 -11.22 3.17 11.22
CA ARG A 99 -9.84 3.06 11.75
C ARG A 99 -9.77 2.64 13.21
N ASN A 100 -10.88 2.21 13.81
CA ASN A 100 -10.80 1.63 15.14
C ASN A 100 -10.01 0.30 15.07
N GLN A 101 -9.13 0.10 16.03
CA GLN A 101 -8.23 -1.05 16.09
C GLN A 101 -8.76 -2.18 16.96
N ASP A 102 -9.73 -1.88 17.82
CA ASP A 102 -10.35 -2.83 18.74
C ASP A 102 -11.80 -2.40 18.95
N ASP A 103 -12.72 -3.12 18.33
CA ASP A 103 -14.14 -2.81 18.39
C ASP A 103 -14.95 -4.08 18.58
N SER A 104 -15.47 -4.25 19.79
CA SER A 104 -16.31 -5.40 20.12
C SER A 104 -17.74 -5.25 19.63
N ASN A 105 -18.18 -4.09 19.14
CA ASN A 105 -19.57 -3.88 18.72
C ASN A 105 -19.68 -2.82 17.62
N LEU A 106 -19.51 -3.24 16.37
CA LEU A 106 -19.68 -2.38 15.19
C LEU A 106 -21.12 -1.88 14.98
N GLY A 107 -22.08 -2.44 15.72
CA GLY A 107 -23.50 -2.08 15.70
C GLY A 107 -23.92 -1.05 16.75
N ASP A 108 -22.99 -0.49 17.53
CA ASP A 108 -23.29 0.54 18.55
C ASP A 108 -23.63 1.93 17.97
N GLY A 109 -23.59 2.07 16.65
CA GLY A 109 -23.84 3.32 15.92
C GLY A 109 -22.56 4.07 15.53
N ASN A 110 -21.38 3.59 15.93
CA ASN A 110 -20.11 4.12 15.48
C ASN A 110 -19.85 3.65 14.03
N GLY A 111 -19.48 4.58 13.14
CA GLY A 111 -19.01 4.28 11.78
C GLY A 111 -19.99 3.65 10.78
N ARG A 112 -21.11 3.03 11.19
CA ARG A 112 -22.00 2.18 10.36
C ARG A 112 -21.21 1.08 9.62
N PHE A 113 -20.34 0.37 10.35
CA PHE A 113 -19.50 -0.71 9.80
C PHE A 113 -19.98 -2.13 10.13
N ASN A 114 -21.03 -2.29 10.93
CA ASN A 114 -21.66 -3.58 11.18
C ASN A 114 -22.05 -4.24 9.87
N ASP A 115 -21.60 -5.47 9.64
CA ASP A 115 -21.87 -6.25 8.43
C ASP A 115 -21.45 -5.56 7.11
N ALA A 116 -20.64 -4.51 7.18
CA ALA A 116 -20.31 -3.67 6.03
C ALA A 116 -18.84 -3.78 5.60
N ILE A 117 -17.97 -4.40 6.40
CA ILE A 117 -16.56 -4.57 6.04
C ILE A 117 -16.43 -5.56 4.87
N ARG A 118 -15.64 -5.19 3.85
CA ARG A 118 -15.39 -6.00 2.64
C ARG A 118 -13.91 -6.14 2.31
N SER A 119 -13.06 -5.24 2.79
CA SER A 119 -11.60 -5.38 2.72
C SER A 119 -10.91 -4.61 3.84
N TYR A 120 -9.62 -4.87 4.04
CA TYR A 120 -8.79 -4.21 5.03
C TYR A 120 -7.33 -4.15 4.57
N GLU A 121 -6.62 -3.14 5.05
CA GLU A 121 -5.18 -2.98 4.87
C GLU A 121 -4.58 -2.58 6.22
N CYS A 122 -3.45 -3.19 6.57
CA CYS A 122 -2.67 -2.77 7.73
C CYS A 122 -1.33 -2.14 7.30
N ARG A 123 -0.88 -1.16 8.07
CA ARG A 123 0.39 -0.45 7.86
C ARG A 123 1.14 -0.36 9.18
N ARG A 124 2.47 -0.26 9.09
CA ARG A 124 3.28 0.09 10.26
C ARG A 124 2.94 1.51 10.72
N LYS A 125 3.03 1.73 12.02
CA LYS A 125 2.98 3.07 12.61
C LYS A 125 4.29 3.82 12.39
#